data_AF-A0A6B3CSM3-F1
#
_entry.id   AF-A0A6B3CSM3-F1
#
_cell.length_a   1.000
_cell.length_b   1.000
_cell.length_c   1.000
_cell.angle_alpha   90.00
_cell.angle_beta   90.00
_cell.angle_gamma   90.00
#
_symmetry.space_group_name_H-M   'P 1'
#
loop_
_entity.id
_entity.type
_entity.pdbx_description
1 polymer ?
#
loop_
_entity_poly.entity_id
_entity_poly.type
_entity_poly.pdbx_seq_one_letter_code
_entity_poly.pdbx_strand_id
1 'polypeptide(L)'
;VREDLTPRKIMTRHAFENAIVVASAIAASTNAPIHVNAIARHVGVDLSNEDWQRVGRDIPVLVNLAPAGEFLGEDFHRAGGVPTVMRSLLAAGHLHGDAVTVSGRTVAANLEDAP
;
A
#
# COMPACT_ATOMS: atom_id res chain seq x y z
N VAL A 1 12.77 5.93 -17.34
CA VAL A 1 14.06 6.08 -18.08
C VAL A 1 14.41 7.53 -18.32
N ARG A 2 13.59 8.33 -19.02
CA ARG A 2 13.88 9.76 -19.26
C ARG A 2 14.08 10.56 -17.96
N GLU A 3 13.30 10.26 -16.93
CA GLU A 3 13.35 10.93 -15.61
C GLU A 3 14.36 10.30 -14.64
N ASP A 4 15.12 9.28 -15.05
CA ASP A 4 16.00 8.50 -14.16
C ASP A 4 15.28 7.98 -12.88
N LEU A 5 13.97 7.76 -12.94
CA LEU A 5 13.20 7.25 -11.82
C LEU A 5 13.50 5.74 -11.63
N THR A 6 14.39 5.42 -10.70
CA THR A 6 14.80 4.06 -10.39
C THR A 6 13.94 3.45 -9.28
N PRO A 7 13.86 2.11 -9.15
CA PRO A 7 13.09 1.46 -8.08
C PRO A 7 13.44 1.97 -6.68
N ARG A 8 14.72 2.25 -6.39
CA ARG A 8 15.17 2.78 -5.10
C ARG A 8 14.62 4.18 -4.79
N LYS A 9 14.28 4.98 -5.80
CA LYS A 9 13.66 6.30 -5.63
C LYS A 9 12.17 6.20 -5.27
N ILE A 10 11.54 5.05 -5.55
CA ILE A 10 10.11 4.79 -5.28
C ILE A 10 9.95 3.96 -4.01
N MET A 11 10.73 2.88 -3.88
CA MET A 11 10.63 1.87 -2.84
C MET A 11 11.38 2.33 -1.59
N THR A 12 10.92 3.44 -1.01
CA THR A 12 11.46 4.05 0.21
C THR A 12 10.79 3.45 1.45
N ARG A 13 11.30 3.82 2.64
CA ARG A 13 10.66 3.45 3.91
C ARG A 13 9.17 3.83 3.96
N HIS A 14 8.83 5.05 3.55
CA HIS A 14 7.43 5.51 3.49
C HIS A 14 6.58 4.68 2.52
N ALA A 15 7.14 4.27 1.37
CA ALA A 15 6.41 3.41 0.43
C ALA A 15 6.13 2.01 1.02
N PHE A 16 7.07 1.44 1.78
CA PHE A 16 6.85 0.18 2.47
C PHE A 16 5.85 0.29 3.63
N GLU A 17 5.89 1.38 4.40
CA GLU A 17 4.87 1.64 5.41
C GLU A 17 3.47 1.80 4.79
N ASN A 18 3.36 2.51 3.65
CA ASN A 18 2.13 2.55 2.87
C ASN A 18 1.66 1.15 2.44
N ALA A 19 2.58 0.28 2.00
CA ALA A 19 2.24 -1.08 1.61
C ALA A 19 1.69 -1.90 2.80
N ILE A 20 2.24 -1.73 4.01
CA ILE A 20 1.73 -2.35 5.24
C ILE A 20 0.30 -1.86 5.52
N VAL A 21 0.09 -0.55 5.52
CA VAL A 21 -1.23 0.05 5.81
C VAL A 21 -2.28 -0.46 4.82
N VAL A 22 -1.98 -0.43 3.52
CA VAL A 22 -2.92 -0.90 2.49
C VAL A 22 -3.16 -2.41 2.61
N ALA A 23 -2.11 -3.20 2.85
CA ALA A 23 -2.24 -4.65 3.04
C ALA A 23 -3.14 -5.00 4.24
N SER A 24 -2.99 -4.29 5.37
CA SER A 24 -3.88 -4.43 6.53
C SER A 24 -5.33 -4.08 6.17
N ALA A 25 -5.54 -2.97 5.47
CA ALA A 25 -6.88 -2.49 5.13
C ALA A 25 -7.65 -3.41 4.19
N ILE A 26 -6.96 -4.19 3.34
CA ILE A 26 -7.61 -5.11 2.40
C ILE A 26 -7.60 -6.58 2.85
N ALA A 27 -7.16 -6.85 4.09
CA ALA A 27 -6.94 -8.21 4.59
C ALA A 27 -6.07 -9.05 3.64
N ALA A 28 -4.92 -8.50 3.23
CA ALA A 28 -4.01 -9.19 2.33
C ALA A 28 -3.50 -10.53 2.90
N SER A 29 -3.01 -11.39 2.01
CA SER A 29 -2.43 -12.69 2.39
C SER A 29 -1.37 -12.55 3.48
N THR A 30 -1.33 -13.51 4.40
CA THR A 30 -0.26 -13.64 5.41
C THR A 30 1.13 -13.85 4.81
N ASN A 31 1.23 -14.13 3.49
CA ASN A 31 2.50 -14.12 2.76
C ASN A 31 3.02 -12.71 2.46
N ALA A 32 2.21 -11.66 2.59
CA ALA A 32 2.62 -10.29 2.30
C ALA A 32 3.81 -9.83 3.15
N PRO A 33 3.83 -9.99 4.50
CA PRO A 33 5.02 -9.68 5.31
C PRO A 33 6.31 -10.34 4.82
N ILE A 34 6.25 -11.61 4.41
CA ILE A 34 7.41 -12.36 3.93
C ILE A 34 7.96 -11.72 2.64
N HIS A 35 7.10 -11.48 1.66
CA HIS A 35 7.51 -10.92 0.38
C HIS A 35 7.96 -9.46 0.50
N VAL A 36 7.20 -8.64 1.21
CA VAL A 36 7.48 -7.21 1.35
C VAL A 36 8.77 -6.97 2.11
N ASN A 37 9.03 -7.70 3.21
CA ASN A 37 10.30 -7.59 3.94
C ASN A 37 11.49 -8.07 3.10
N ALA A 38 11.31 -9.14 2.29
CA ALA A 38 12.35 -9.60 1.39
C ALA A 38 12.68 -8.56 0.30
N ILE A 39 11.66 -7.91 -0.25
CA ILE A 39 11.82 -6.84 -1.23
C ILE A 39 12.51 -5.62 -0.60
N ALA A 40 12.09 -5.19 0.60
CA ALA A 40 12.73 -4.10 1.33
C ALA A 40 14.21 -4.37 1.57
N ARG A 41 14.56 -5.57 2.04
CA ARG A 41 15.95 -6.01 2.20
C ARG A 41 16.72 -5.98 0.89
N HIS A 42 16.12 -6.40 -0.22
CA HIS A 42 16.77 -6.42 -1.53
C HIS A 42 17.14 -5.00 -2.01
N VAL A 43 16.30 -3.99 -1.72
CA VAL A 43 16.56 -2.60 -2.09
C VAL A 43 17.35 -1.81 -1.04
N GLY A 44 17.68 -2.44 0.10
CA GLY A 44 18.46 -1.84 1.17
C GLY A 44 17.65 -0.95 2.13
N VAL A 45 16.34 -1.18 2.24
CA VAL A 45 15.47 -0.52 3.21
C VAL A 45 15.27 -1.45 4.41
N ASP A 46 15.48 -0.92 5.61
CA ASP A 46 15.18 -1.65 6.84
C ASP A 46 13.66 -1.73 7.03
N LEU A 47 13.16 -2.95 7.21
CA LEU A 47 11.76 -3.27 7.43
C LEU A 47 11.67 -4.63 8.12
N SER A 48 10.96 -4.69 9.25
CA SER A 48 10.83 -5.90 10.05
C SER A 48 9.37 -6.27 10.31
N ASN A 49 9.12 -7.45 10.88
CA ASN A 49 7.78 -7.82 11.32
C ASN A 49 7.24 -6.94 12.46
N GLU A 50 8.10 -6.24 13.19
CA GLU A 50 7.66 -5.28 14.20
C GLU A 50 6.98 -4.06 13.55
N ASP A 51 7.42 -3.68 12.35
CA ASP A 51 6.79 -2.59 11.59
C ASP A 51 5.36 -2.94 11.20
N TRP A 52 5.08 -4.19 10.88
CA TRP A 52 3.72 -4.67 10.61
C TRP A 52 2.80 -4.52 11.82
N GLN A 53 3.32 -4.77 13.02
CA GLN A 53 2.57 -4.56 14.25
C GLN A 53 2.42 -3.08 14.61
N ARG A 54 3.47 -2.29 14.42
CA ARG A 54 3.48 -0.86 14.75
C ARG A 54 2.58 -0.04 13.83
N VAL A 55 2.59 -0.35 12.53
CA VAL A 55 1.91 0.43 11.49
C VAL A 55 0.59 -0.19 11.09
N GLY A 56 0.50 -1.52 11.03
CA GLY A 56 -0.64 -2.23 10.45
C GLY A 56 -1.70 -2.69 11.44
N ARG A 57 -1.40 -2.77 12.75
CA ARG A 57 -2.30 -3.38 13.77
C ARG A 57 -3.62 -2.64 13.93
N ASP A 58 -3.57 -1.31 13.97
CA ASP A 58 -4.74 -0.47 14.26
C ASP A 58 -5.50 -0.06 12.98
N ILE A 59 -5.04 -0.54 11.81
CA ILE A 59 -5.72 -0.30 10.55
C ILE A 59 -6.89 -1.29 10.42
N PRO A 60 -8.14 -0.80 10.35
CA PRO A 60 -9.30 -1.68 10.19
C PRO A 60 -9.32 -2.32 8.80
N VAL A 61 -9.86 -3.53 8.71
CA VAL A 61 -10.17 -4.14 7.41
C VAL A 61 -11.36 -3.40 6.80
N LEU A 62 -11.15 -2.78 5.64
CA LEU A 62 -12.11 -1.95 4.93
C LEU A 62 -12.83 -2.70 3.80
N VAL A 63 -12.35 -3.88 3.42
CA VAL A 63 -12.83 -4.60 2.24
C VAL A 63 -13.40 -5.97 2.61
N ASN A 64 -14.60 -6.28 2.13
CA ASN A 64 -15.27 -7.57 2.29
C ASN A 64 -14.92 -8.51 1.12
N LEU A 65 -13.69 -9.03 1.09
CA LEU A 65 -13.18 -9.89 0.02
C LEU A 65 -12.93 -11.33 0.47
N ALA A 66 -13.25 -12.30 -0.38
CA ALA A 66 -12.84 -13.69 -0.21
C ALA A 66 -11.30 -13.79 -0.11
N PRO A 67 -10.76 -14.68 0.74
CA PRO A 67 -11.43 -15.79 1.41
C PRO A 67 -12.09 -15.46 2.77
N ALA A 68 -11.85 -14.29 3.34
CA ALA A 68 -12.42 -13.90 4.65
C ALA A 68 -13.83 -13.29 4.53
N GLY A 69 -14.13 -12.72 3.38
CA GLY A 69 -15.39 -12.06 3.04
C GLY A 69 -16.14 -12.73 1.89
N GLU A 70 -17.12 -12.01 1.36
CA GLU A 70 -18.09 -12.51 0.38
C GLU A 70 -17.68 -12.22 -1.07
N PHE A 71 -17.16 -11.03 -1.36
CA PHE A 71 -16.97 -10.57 -2.74
C PHE A 71 -15.64 -11.03 -3.34
N LEU A 72 -15.57 -11.05 -4.68
CA LEU A 72 -14.35 -11.38 -5.41
C LEU A 72 -13.61 -10.13 -5.89
N GLY A 73 -12.37 -10.31 -6.36
CA GLY A 73 -11.52 -9.21 -6.82
C GLY A 73 -12.13 -8.38 -7.96
N GLU A 74 -13.00 -8.97 -8.79
CA GLU A 74 -13.70 -8.24 -9.83
C GLU A 74 -14.71 -7.23 -9.26
N ASP A 75 -15.46 -7.62 -8.22
CA ASP A 75 -16.39 -6.72 -7.55
C ASP A 75 -15.65 -5.62 -6.80
N PHE A 76 -14.51 -5.95 -6.17
CA PHE A 76 -13.64 -4.93 -5.58
C PHE A 76 -13.13 -3.93 -6.62
N HIS A 77 -12.74 -4.39 -7.82
CA HIS A 77 -12.35 -3.50 -8.90
C HIS A 77 -13.50 -2.60 -9.35
N ARG A 78 -14.71 -3.16 -9.55
CA ARG A 78 -15.90 -2.37 -9.91
C ARG A 78 -16.27 -1.34 -8.85
N ALA A 79 -15.97 -1.61 -7.57
CA ALA A 79 -16.17 -0.70 -6.46
C ALA A 79 -15.07 0.40 -6.35
N GLY A 80 -14.15 0.50 -7.31
CA GLY A 80 -13.08 1.50 -7.35
C GLY A 80 -11.69 0.97 -6.97
N GLY A 81 -11.62 -0.28 -6.48
CA GLY A 81 -10.38 -1.00 -6.25
C GLY A 81 -9.44 -0.37 -5.21
N VAL A 82 -8.14 -0.67 -5.35
CA VAL A 82 -7.09 -0.21 -4.43
C VAL A 82 -7.04 1.33 -4.30
N PRO A 83 -7.17 2.14 -5.36
CA PRO A 83 -7.16 3.59 -5.23
C PRO A 83 -8.22 4.14 -4.27
N THR A 84 -9.44 3.60 -4.27
CA THR A 84 -10.51 4.04 -3.36
C THR A 84 -10.19 3.73 -1.89
N VAL A 85 -9.57 2.58 -1.61
CA VAL A 85 -9.07 2.25 -0.26
C VAL A 85 -7.96 3.20 0.14
N MET A 86 -6.98 3.43 -0.75
CA MET A 86 -5.88 4.35 -0.49
C MET A 86 -6.35 5.80 -0.25
N ARG A 87 -7.36 6.29 -0.98
CA ARG A 87 -7.96 7.61 -0.73
C ARG A 87 -8.53 7.72 0.67
N SER A 88 -9.27 6.70 1.12
CA SER A 88 -9.84 6.67 2.48
C SER A 88 -8.75 6.71 3.55
N LEU A 89 -7.68 5.92 3.36
CA LEU A 89 -6.53 5.89 4.28
C LEU A 89 -5.74 7.21 4.28
N LEU A 90 -5.56 7.84 3.11
CA LEU A 90 -4.90 9.13 2.99
C LEU A 90 -5.70 10.22 3.70
N ALA A 91 -7.01 10.27 3.50
CA ALA A 91 -7.91 11.24 4.17
C ALA A 91 -7.91 11.07 5.69
N ALA A 92 -7.72 9.85 6.18
CA ALA A 92 -7.57 9.53 7.60
C ALA A 92 -6.15 9.76 8.16
N GLY A 93 -5.19 10.19 7.33
CA GLY A 93 -3.81 10.46 7.75
C GLY A 93 -2.93 9.22 7.95
N HIS A 94 -3.33 8.07 7.39
CA HIS A 94 -2.59 6.81 7.52
C HIS A 94 -1.63 6.52 6.36
N LEU A 95 -1.66 7.30 5.28
CA LEU A 95 -0.71 7.16 4.16
C LEU A 95 0.25 8.34 4.06
N HIS A 96 1.50 8.02 3.77
CA HIS A 96 2.53 8.95 3.33
C HIS A 96 2.23 9.41 1.90
N GLY A 97 1.49 10.51 1.79
CA GLY A 97 1.01 11.05 0.50
C GLY A 97 2.11 11.64 -0.38
N ASP A 98 3.27 11.98 0.19
CA ASP A 98 4.44 12.55 -0.48
C ASP A 98 5.32 11.50 -1.17
N ALA A 99 5.12 10.21 -0.87
CA ALA A 99 5.86 9.11 -1.50
C ALA A 99 5.70 9.16 -3.04
N VAL A 100 6.82 9.11 -3.75
CA VAL A 100 6.85 9.13 -5.23
C VAL A 100 6.42 7.78 -5.78
N THR A 101 5.64 7.77 -6.86
CA THR A 101 5.23 6.55 -7.57
C THR A 101 5.89 6.44 -8.94
N VAL A 102 5.68 5.31 -9.63
CA VAL A 102 6.17 5.08 -11.00
C VAL A 102 5.69 6.10 -12.04
N SER A 103 4.62 6.87 -11.77
CA SER A 103 4.15 7.92 -12.66
C SER A 103 4.97 9.23 -12.56
N GLY A 104 5.96 9.29 -11.66
CA GLY A 104 6.70 10.51 -11.34
C GLY A 104 5.94 11.46 -10.41
N ARG A 105 4.64 11.22 -10.18
CA ARG A 105 3.80 11.96 -9.23
C ARG A 105 3.85 11.31 -7.84
N THR A 106 3.48 12.07 -6.82
CA THR A 106 3.31 11.55 -5.45
C THR A 106 2.08 10.65 -5.33
N VAL A 107 1.97 9.88 -4.25
CA VAL A 107 0.78 9.08 -3.94
C VAL A 107 -0.45 9.97 -3.87
N ALA A 108 -0.40 11.09 -3.13
CA ALA A 108 -1.51 12.01 -3.01
C ALA A 108 -1.98 12.56 -4.37
N ALA A 109 -1.03 13.00 -5.21
CA ALA A 109 -1.36 13.54 -6.54
C ALA A 109 -1.97 12.49 -7.48
N ASN A 110 -1.59 11.20 -7.37
CA ASN A 110 -2.24 10.15 -8.15
C ASN A 110 -3.65 9.81 -7.63
N LEU A 111 -3.94 10.10 -6.36
CA LEU A 111 -5.21 9.80 -5.71
C LEU A 111 -6.24 10.92 -5.85
N GLU A 112 -5.85 12.12 -6.29
CA GLU A 112 -6.78 13.21 -6.63
C GLU A 112 -7.70 12.82 -7.79
N ASP A 113 -7.16 12.11 -8.79
CA ASP A 113 -7.87 11.66 -9.98
C ASP A 113 -8.53 10.27 -9.82
N ALA A 114 -8.36 9.63 -8.66
CA ALA A 114 -8.86 8.28 -8.44
C ALA A 114 -10.38 8.27 -8.15
N PRO A 115 -11.11 7.23 -8.60
CA PRO A 115 -12.56 7.13 -8.51
C PRO A 115 -13.11 7.23 -7.07
#